data_AF-A0A1G1C1Y3-F1
#
_entry.id   AF-A0A1G1C1Y3-F1
#
_cell.length_a   1.000
_cell.length_b   1.000
_cell.length_c   1.000
_cell.angle_alpha   90.00
_cell.angle_beta   90.00
_cell.angle_gamma   90.00
#
_symmetry.space_group_name_H-M   'P 1'
#
loop_
_entity.id
_entity.type
_entity.pdbx_description
1 polymer ?
#
loop_
_entity_poly.entity_id
_entity_poly.type
_entity_poly.pdbx_seq_one_letter_code
_entity_poly.pdbx_strand_id
1 'polypeptide(L)'
;MAAMIASEWTRRESVRMWKSGMSHRRLGGTVAVVMLLSGLACRPLLVFLVPGFLVLFFPFVGPISLPVAIAHVAGVSAAFWVCLFWFLKYIPVPLHVAFWGVVGGAAVLALYRVARRRPICLVSCDLCSVLGMAIIAWVVALRFLPLTQCLAPAGADMSMHAYITELMLRKDGVPDSYRPILGIDRFDTFPVGFHTLSALVSMTGNLPAYRGTFVVTCATYALLTATLFVFLNVYLEREYAWIASLCFTFVTCAPQGYVEWGGNPTILALVFLALFLTIFEQSGQRRPETLIIGGLFLAAVLLTHTLVFLPAAYAFGIPFLVVFLWDQQVRGAQWRRGLVILSGVVFVSLPYLMAVDLGTDSPATREWIRHWVRDTPHAWHGSFRDFAWTVPLYILNGFGQIKGLLLPLAVGFVVLARTRRRVWVQYTLVLIVLILLIVSTRYWVLPFAFAVYPERTATMAILPFGLLLGTGIQSLFSLLSRRTPWPKLPSTIRTCFLVVLVWSLWWFNEASFAAVLRNETSVTSADLTAFEWLDQQAPADAVIENNYGDAGIWIPAIVFRPVTSPHTNVAYLDKRTRLPAPKYAYIGPARVYECQLEPRRFLSDPTYRVVYHRGGVWIFERVR
;
A
#
# COMPACT_ATOMS: atom_id res chain seq x y z
N MET A 1 -38.17 17.38 -12.14
CA MET A 1 -38.10 17.74 -13.58
C MET A 1 -36.65 17.95 -14.06
N ALA A 2 -35.84 18.84 -13.48
CA ALA A 2 -34.43 19.03 -13.89
C ALA A 2 -33.54 17.78 -13.77
N ALA A 3 -33.69 16.98 -12.70
CA ALA A 3 -32.99 15.68 -12.56
C ALA A 3 -33.44 14.63 -13.59
N MET A 4 -34.70 14.69 -14.03
CA MET A 4 -35.25 13.80 -15.04
C MET A 4 -34.72 14.17 -16.42
N ILE A 5 -34.67 15.47 -16.74
CA ILE A 5 -34.10 16.03 -17.97
C ILE A 5 -32.59 15.74 -18.07
N ALA A 6 -31.84 15.88 -16.97
CA ALA A 6 -30.42 15.53 -16.93
C ALA A 6 -30.18 14.02 -17.17
N SER A 7 -31.07 13.15 -16.67
CA SER A 7 -31.00 11.71 -16.92
C SER A 7 -31.35 11.32 -18.36
N GLU A 8 -32.31 12.03 -18.97
CA GLU A 8 -32.74 11.82 -20.36
C GLU A 8 -31.66 12.29 -21.35
N TRP A 9 -30.98 13.40 -21.02
CA TRP A 9 -29.94 13.99 -21.86
C TRP A 9 -28.66 13.13 -21.87
N THR A 10 -28.23 12.63 -20.71
CA THR A 10 -27.13 11.65 -20.62
C THR A 10 -27.46 10.33 -21.32
N ARG A 11 -28.73 9.90 -21.33
CA ARG A 11 -29.18 8.75 -22.13
C ARG A 11 -29.07 9.00 -23.64
N ARG A 12 -29.44 10.19 -24.12
CA ARG A 12 -29.40 10.50 -25.56
C ARG A 12 -27.98 10.71 -26.09
N GLU A 13 -27.08 11.34 -25.32
CA GLU A 13 -25.67 11.47 -25.72
C GLU A 13 -24.91 10.14 -25.66
N SER A 14 -25.17 9.30 -24.66
CA SER A 14 -24.58 7.95 -24.61
C SER A 14 -25.01 7.10 -25.80
N VAL A 15 -26.27 7.20 -26.25
CA VAL A 15 -26.76 6.52 -27.46
C VAL A 15 -26.15 7.10 -28.74
N ARG A 16 -25.91 8.42 -28.81
CA ARG A 16 -25.25 9.06 -29.98
C ARG A 16 -23.77 8.67 -30.09
N MET A 17 -23.03 8.63 -28.98
CA MET A 17 -21.65 8.10 -28.96
C MET A 17 -21.60 6.60 -29.25
N TRP A 18 -22.63 5.84 -28.88
CA TRP A 18 -22.71 4.42 -29.23
C TRP A 18 -22.83 4.20 -30.75
N LYS A 19 -23.46 5.13 -31.47
CA LYS A 19 -23.63 5.07 -32.93
C LYS A 19 -22.40 5.52 -33.73
N SER A 20 -21.41 6.20 -33.14
CA SER A 20 -20.24 6.68 -33.88
C SER A 20 -19.18 5.62 -34.18
N GLY A 21 -19.45 4.33 -33.88
CA GLY A 21 -18.78 3.21 -34.56
C GLY A 21 -17.26 3.16 -34.40
N MET A 22 -16.69 3.79 -33.37
CA MET A 22 -15.28 3.65 -33.06
C MET A 22 -15.05 2.20 -32.59
N SER A 23 -14.70 1.34 -33.55
CA SER A 23 -14.96 -0.09 -33.46
C SER A 23 -14.28 -0.73 -32.24
N HIS A 24 -15.03 -1.53 -31.48
CA HIS A 24 -14.53 -2.36 -30.38
C HIS A 24 -13.26 -3.16 -30.71
N ARG A 25 -12.96 -3.40 -32.00
CA ARG A 25 -11.74 -4.04 -32.48
C ARG A 25 -10.46 -3.27 -32.13
N ARG A 26 -10.50 -1.93 -32.16
CA ARG A 26 -9.29 -1.11 -31.91
C ARG A 26 -8.84 -1.21 -30.45
N LEU A 27 -9.76 -1.14 -29.49
CA LEU A 27 -9.44 -1.19 -28.07
C LEU A 27 -8.88 -2.57 -27.64
N GLY A 28 -9.48 -3.66 -28.13
CA GLY A 28 -8.97 -5.01 -27.86
C GLY A 28 -7.56 -5.23 -28.40
N GLY A 29 -7.27 -4.71 -29.61
CA GLY A 29 -5.92 -4.70 -30.18
C GLY A 29 -4.94 -3.88 -29.34
N THR A 30 -5.32 -2.68 -28.90
CA THR A 30 -4.47 -1.82 -28.05
C THR A 30 -4.14 -2.50 -26.72
N VAL A 31 -5.11 -3.12 -26.04
CA VAL A 31 -4.87 -3.81 -24.76
C VAL A 31 -3.90 -4.99 -24.94
N ALA A 32 -4.05 -5.78 -26.01
CA ALA A 32 -3.13 -6.87 -26.31
C ALA A 32 -1.72 -6.36 -26.62
N VAL A 33 -1.60 -5.26 -27.39
CA VAL A 33 -0.32 -4.61 -27.68
C VAL A 33 0.32 -4.07 -26.40
N VAL A 34 -0.43 -3.42 -25.51
CA VAL A 34 0.09 -2.94 -24.24
C VAL A 34 0.62 -4.10 -23.39
N MET A 35 -0.10 -5.21 -23.28
CA MET A 35 0.41 -6.38 -22.55
C MET A 35 1.66 -6.98 -23.17
N LEU A 36 1.68 -7.09 -24.50
CA LEU A 36 2.85 -7.59 -25.22
C LEU A 36 4.05 -6.67 -24.97
N LEU A 37 3.87 -5.36 -25.15
CA LEU A 37 4.92 -4.36 -24.92
C LEU A 37 5.35 -4.32 -23.45
N SER A 38 4.43 -4.42 -22.50
CA SER A 38 4.79 -4.52 -21.07
C SER A 38 5.57 -5.80 -20.78
N GLY A 39 5.17 -6.94 -21.32
CA GLY A 39 5.89 -8.20 -21.17
C GLY A 39 7.29 -8.20 -21.81
N LEU A 40 7.46 -7.48 -22.92
CA LEU A 40 8.74 -7.34 -23.61
C LEU A 40 9.65 -6.29 -22.95
N ALA A 41 9.11 -5.16 -22.52
CA ALA A 41 9.88 -4.03 -22.01
C ALA A 41 10.19 -4.13 -20.50
N CYS A 42 9.26 -4.65 -19.70
CA CYS A 42 9.42 -4.75 -18.25
C CYS A 42 8.48 -5.82 -17.66
N ARG A 43 8.94 -7.08 -17.67
CA ARG A 43 8.18 -8.24 -17.15
C ARG A 43 7.55 -8.04 -15.76
N PRO A 44 8.22 -7.38 -14.78
CA PRO A 44 7.61 -7.07 -13.49
C PRO A 44 6.27 -6.32 -13.55
N LEU A 45 6.04 -5.51 -14.59
CA LEU A 45 4.77 -4.80 -14.75
C LEU A 45 3.59 -5.76 -14.91
N LEU A 46 3.80 -6.99 -15.39
CA LEU A 46 2.74 -7.98 -15.54
C LEU A 46 2.09 -8.33 -14.19
N VAL A 47 2.82 -8.27 -13.07
CA VAL A 47 2.28 -8.47 -11.72
C VAL A 47 1.18 -7.46 -11.39
N PHE A 48 1.32 -6.23 -11.89
CA PHE A 48 0.35 -5.15 -11.71
C PHE A 48 -0.64 -5.02 -12.88
N LEU A 49 -0.58 -5.85 -13.91
CA LEU A 49 -1.51 -5.78 -15.04
C LEU A 49 -2.40 -7.01 -15.14
N VAL A 50 -1.89 -8.19 -14.77
CA VAL A 50 -2.54 -9.48 -14.98
C VAL A 50 -2.81 -10.16 -13.63
N PRO A 51 -4.05 -10.60 -13.33
CA PRO A 51 -5.21 -10.65 -14.21
C PRO A 51 -6.05 -9.37 -14.25
N GLY A 52 -5.60 -8.29 -13.59
CA GLY A 52 -6.39 -7.08 -13.38
C GLY A 52 -6.99 -6.46 -14.64
N PHE A 53 -6.34 -6.58 -15.79
CA PHE A 53 -6.85 -6.07 -17.07
C PHE A 53 -8.19 -6.70 -17.47
N LEU A 54 -8.49 -7.91 -16.99
CA LEU A 54 -9.75 -8.62 -17.29
C LEU A 54 -10.97 -7.82 -16.83
N VAL A 55 -10.80 -6.94 -15.83
CA VAL A 55 -11.77 -5.94 -15.37
C VAL A 55 -12.32 -5.12 -16.54
N LEU A 56 -11.52 -4.81 -17.56
CA LEU A 56 -11.93 -4.06 -18.74
C LEU A 56 -12.89 -4.85 -19.65
N PHE A 57 -12.92 -6.18 -19.53
CA PHE A 57 -13.83 -7.07 -20.26
C PHE A 57 -15.11 -7.38 -19.49
N PHE A 58 -15.21 -6.90 -18.24
CA PHE A 58 -16.45 -6.88 -17.51
C PHE A 58 -17.17 -5.55 -17.77
N PRO A 59 -18.50 -5.57 -17.97
CA PRO A 59 -19.28 -4.35 -18.11
C PRO A 59 -19.32 -3.62 -16.76
N PHE A 60 -18.25 -2.88 -16.47
CA PHE A 60 -18.28 -1.81 -15.49
C PHE A 60 -19.36 -0.82 -15.88
N VAL A 61 -19.98 -0.23 -14.87
CA VAL A 61 -21.13 0.64 -15.06
C VAL A 61 -20.69 1.92 -15.74
N GLY A 62 -20.92 1.97 -17.04
CA GLY A 62 -20.62 3.11 -17.90
C GLY A 62 -19.17 3.18 -18.39
N PRO A 63 -18.89 4.16 -19.26
CA PRO A 63 -17.53 4.48 -19.66
C PRO A 63 -16.72 4.97 -18.46
N ILE A 64 -15.48 4.51 -18.35
CA ILE A 64 -14.53 4.94 -17.31
C ILE A 64 -13.39 5.72 -17.94
N SER A 65 -12.82 6.68 -17.22
CA SER A 65 -11.62 7.39 -17.69
C SER A 65 -10.39 6.49 -17.59
N LEU A 66 -9.40 6.74 -18.45
CA LEU A 66 -8.17 5.95 -18.50
C LEU A 66 -7.41 5.89 -17.15
N PRO A 67 -7.25 7.00 -16.39
CA PRO A 67 -6.62 6.93 -15.07
C PRO A 67 -7.37 6.03 -14.08
N VAL A 68 -8.70 6.06 -14.09
CA VAL A 68 -9.53 5.19 -13.24
C VAL A 68 -9.37 3.74 -13.64
N ALA A 69 -9.34 3.45 -14.94
CA ALA A 69 -9.12 2.11 -15.48
C ALA A 69 -7.78 1.54 -15.01
N ILE A 70 -6.68 2.28 -15.13
CA ILE A 70 -5.35 1.81 -14.73
C ILE A 70 -5.26 1.53 -13.23
N ALA A 71 -5.80 2.42 -12.39
CA ALA A 71 -5.83 2.20 -10.96
C ALA A 71 -6.62 0.94 -10.57
N HIS A 72 -7.76 0.67 -11.23
CA HIS A 72 -8.51 -0.57 -10.99
C HIS A 72 -7.77 -1.80 -11.53
N VAL A 73 -7.17 -1.72 -12.73
CA VAL A 73 -6.37 -2.83 -13.29
C VAL A 73 -5.23 -3.17 -12.34
N ALA A 74 -4.45 -2.18 -11.91
CA ALA A 74 -3.35 -2.39 -10.99
C ALA A 74 -3.79 -2.89 -9.62
N GLY A 75 -4.83 -2.28 -9.06
CA GLY A 75 -5.40 -2.70 -7.79
C GLY A 75 -5.90 -4.14 -7.84
N VAL A 76 -6.73 -4.50 -8.84
CA VAL A 76 -7.30 -5.86 -8.93
C VAL A 76 -6.22 -6.89 -9.16
N SER A 77 -5.22 -6.58 -9.99
CA SER A 77 -4.08 -7.45 -10.21
C SER A 77 -3.33 -7.72 -8.90
N ALA A 78 -2.95 -6.67 -8.18
CA ALA A 78 -2.23 -6.79 -6.92
C ALA A 78 -3.08 -7.54 -5.85
N ALA A 79 -4.36 -7.20 -5.70
CA ALA A 79 -5.26 -7.84 -4.75
C ALA A 79 -5.47 -9.33 -5.08
N PHE A 80 -5.56 -9.68 -6.36
CA PHE A 80 -5.68 -11.05 -6.81
C PHE A 80 -4.47 -11.89 -6.38
N TRP A 81 -3.25 -11.41 -6.62
CA TRP A 81 -2.04 -12.16 -6.24
C TRP A 81 -1.91 -12.33 -4.73
N VAL A 82 -2.16 -11.27 -3.97
CA VAL A 82 -2.19 -11.30 -2.49
C VAL A 82 -3.13 -12.39 -1.98
N CYS A 83 -4.30 -12.51 -2.61
CA CYS A 83 -5.31 -13.50 -2.22
C CYS A 83 -4.95 -14.92 -2.70
N LEU A 84 -4.54 -15.07 -3.95
CA LEU A 84 -4.21 -16.36 -4.56
C LEU A 84 -3.08 -17.07 -3.82
N PHE A 85 -2.09 -16.33 -3.33
CA PHE A 85 -0.90 -16.91 -2.69
C PHE A 85 -1.24 -17.88 -1.55
N TRP A 86 -2.22 -17.56 -0.72
CA TRP A 86 -2.60 -18.43 0.39
C TRP A 86 -3.29 -19.73 -0.05
N PHE A 87 -3.90 -19.76 -1.24
CA PHE A 87 -4.42 -21.01 -1.81
C PHE A 87 -3.29 -21.96 -2.21
N LEU A 88 -2.11 -21.45 -2.56
CA LEU A 88 -0.94 -22.27 -2.91
C LEU A 88 -0.37 -23.05 -1.73
N LYS A 89 -0.78 -22.74 -0.48
CA LYS A 89 -0.47 -23.58 0.68
C LYS A 89 -1.11 -24.97 0.56
N TYR A 90 -2.28 -25.05 -0.07
CA TYR A 90 -3.10 -26.27 -0.17
C TYR A 90 -3.13 -26.84 -1.58
N ILE A 91 -2.65 -26.09 -2.57
CA ILE A 91 -2.55 -26.50 -3.96
C ILE A 91 -1.06 -26.65 -4.29
N PRO A 92 -0.56 -27.86 -4.60
CA PRO A 92 0.87 -28.11 -4.80
C PRO A 92 1.36 -27.61 -6.18
N VAL A 93 1.16 -26.33 -6.44
CA VAL A 93 1.57 -25.65 -7.67
C VAL A 93 2.59 -24.57 -7.29
N PRO A 94 3.80 -24.59 -7.87
CA PRO A 94 4.78 -23.57 -7.59
C PRO A 94 4.30 -22.18 -8.03
N LEU A 95 4.72 -21.13 -7.31
CA LEU A 95 4.25 -19.76 -7.48
C LEU A 95 4.51 -19.25 -8.91
N HIS A 96 5.69 -19.52 -9.49
CA HIS A 96 5.96 -19.12 -10.87
C HIS A 96 5.05 -19.84 -11.89
N VAL A 97 4.72 -21.11 -11.67
CA VAL A 97 3.80 -21.87 -12.53
C VAL A 97 2.39 -21.31 -12.41
N ALA A 98 1.92 -21.05 -11.19
CA ALA A 98 0.64 -20.40 -10.95
C ALA A 98 0.58 -19.02 -11.64
N PHE A 99 1.67 -18.25 -11.55
CA PHE A 99 1.78 -16.94 -12.19
C PHE A 99 1.60 -17.03 -13.71
N TRP A 100 2.43 -17.84 -14.38
CA TRP A 100 2.36 -17.98 -15.84
C TRP A 100 1.07 -18.67 -16.31
N GLY A 101 0.53 -19.59 -15.52
CA GLY A 101 -0.78 -20.22 -15.77
C GLY A 101 -1.92 -19.19 -15.77
N VAL A 102 -1.95 -18.28 -14.80
CA VAL A 102 -2.92 -17.18 -14.76
C VAL A 102 -2.69 -16.20 -15.91
N VAL A 103 -1.43 -15.90 -16.26
CA VAL A 103 -1.12 -15.04 -17.42
C VAL A 103 -1.64 -15.65 -18.72
N GLY A 104 -1.35 -16.92 -18.97
CA GLY A 104 -1.85 -17.65 -20.14
C GLY A 104 -3.38 -17.75 -20.15
N GLY A 105 -3.98 -18.11 -19.00
CA GLY A 105 -5.43 -18.19 -18.85
C GLY A 105 -6.15 -16.86 -19.08
N ALA A 106 -5.59 -15.76 -18.56
CA ALA A 106 -6.12 -14.42 -18.77
C ALA A 106 -6.02 -14.01 -20.24
N ALA A 107 -4.90 -14.31 -20.91
CA ALA A 107 -4.74 -14.05 -22.34
C ALA A 107 -5.77 -14.83 -23.18
N VAL A 108 -5.97 -16.12 -22.90
CA VAL A 108 -6.98 -16.94 -23.58
C VAL A 108 -8.39 -16.40 -23.35
N LEU A 109 -8.73 -16.03 -22.11
CA LEU A 109 -10.04 -15.46 -21.79
C LEU A 109 -10.26 -14.12 -22.50
N ALA A 110 -9.23 -13.28 -22.59
CA ALA A 110 -9.27 -12.02 -23.32
C ALA A 110 -9.52 -12.26 -24.81
N LEU A 111 -8.73 -13.14 -25.44
CA LEU A 111 -8.89 -13.52 -26.85
C LEU A 111 -10.28 -14.11 -27.11
N TYR A 112 -10.78 -14.97 -26.23
CA TYR A 112 -12.14 -15.52 -26.33
C TYR A 112 -13.21 -14.43 -26.27
N ARG A 113 -13.09 -13.45 -25.36
CA ARG A 113 -14.03 -12.32 -25.25
C ARG A 113 -14.00 -11.42 -26.47
N VAL A 114 -12.81 -11.14 -27.01
CA VAL A 114 -12.63 -10.39 -28.26
C VAL A 114 -13.27 -11.14 -29.43
N ALA A 115 -13.02 -12.45 -29.56
CA ALA A 115 -13.58 -13.29 -30.63
C ALA A 115 -15.12 -13.37 -30.56
N ARG A 116 -15.70 -13.45 -29.35
CA ARG A 116 -17.16 -13.44 -29.13
C ARG A 116 -17.80 -12.06 -29.27
N ARG A 117 -17.05 -11.02 -29.67
CA ARG A 117 -17.53 -9.64 -29.83
C ARG A 117 -18.30 -9.10 -28.62
N ARG A 118 -17.92 -9.54 -27.41
CA ARG A 118 -18.55 -9.02 -26.20
C ARG A 118 -18.13 -7.57 -25.98
N PRO A 119 -19.02 -6.71 -25.45
CA PRO A 119 -18.70 -5.32 -25.23
C PRO A 119 -17.55 -5.20 -24.22
N ILE A 120 -16.48 -4.51 -24.64
CA ILE A 120 -15.38 -4.08 -23.78
C ILE A 120 -15.82 -2.78 -23.10
N CYS A 121 -15.46 -2.58 -21.84
CA CYS A 121 -15.68 -1.33 -21.15
C CYS A 121 -15.09 -0.17 -21.98
N LEU A 122 -15.92 0.82 -22.29
CA LEU A 122 -15.49 1.97 -23.08
C LEU A 122 -14.59 2.83 -22.20
N VAL A 123 -13.31 2.86 -22.53
CA VAL A 123 -12.37 3.79 -21.90
C VAL A 123 -12.45 5.11 -22.66
N SER A 124 -12.90 6.16 -22.00
CA SER A 124 -12.89 7.50 -22.60
C SER A 124 -11.45 8.01 -22.64
N CYS A 125 -10.97 8.36 -23.84
CA CYS A 125 -9.67 8.99 -24.03
C CYS A 125 -9.86 10.45 -24.44
N ASP A 126 -10.33 11.27 -23.49
CA ASP A 126 -10.39 12.73 -23.64
C ASP A 126 -9.04 13.37 -23.25
N LEU A 127 -8.85 14.66 -23.57
CA LEU A 127 -7.64 15.41 -23.19
C LEU A 127 -7.39 15.33 -21.67
N CYS A 128 -8.44 15.41 -20.86
CA CYS A 128 -8.35 15.28 -19.40
C CYS A 128 -7.78 13.91 -18.98
N SER A 129 -8.10 12.84 -19.68
CA SER A 129 -7.57 11.50 -19.44
C SER A 129 -6.11 11.41 -19.84
N VAL A 130 -5.70 12.03 -20.96
CA VAL A 130 -4.29 12.13 -21.37
C VAL A 130 -3.48 12.91 -20.33
N LEU A 131 -4.00 14.04 -19.84
CA LEU A 131 -3.35 14.82 -18.77
C LEU A 131 -3.27 14.03 -17.46
N GLY A 132 -4.34 13.33 -17.07
CA GLY A 132 -4.32 12.43 -15.91
C GLY A 132 -3.28 11.32 -16.05
N MET A 133 -3.09 10.79 -17.26
CA MET A 133 -2.02 9.83 -17.55
C MET A 133 -0.63 10.43 -17.44
N ALA A 134 -0.43 11.65 -17.93
CA ALA A 134 0.84 12.36 -17.76
C ALA A 134 1.16 12.59 -16.26
N ILE A 135 0.15 12.93 -15.45
CA ILE A 135 0.30 13.05 -13.99
C ILE A 135 0.69 11.70 -13.38
N ILE A 136 0.00 10.60 -13.71
CA ILE A 136 0.37 9.27 -13.20
C ILE A 136 1.81 8.89 -13.61
N ALA A 137 2.18 9.10 -14.88
CA ALA A 137 3.52 8.80 -15.36
C ALA A 137 4.58 9.61 -14.62
N TRP A 138 4.32 10.89 -14.37
CA TRP A 138 5.19 11.75 -13.58
C TRP A 138 5.31 11.28 -12.13
N VAL A 139 4.20 10.93 -11.48
CA VAL A 139 4.19 10.35 -10.13
C VAL A 139 5.02 9.07 -10.10
N VAL A 140 4.84 8.16 -11.06
CA VAL A 140 5.64 6.93 -11.16
C VAL A 140 7.13 7.26 -11.31
N ALA A 141 7.50 8.17 -12.20
CA ALA A 141 8.90 8.58 -12.38
C ALA A 141 9.52 9.10 -11.07
N LEU A 142 8.82 10.00 -10.36
CA LEU A 142 9.28 10.54 -9.07
C LEU A 142 9.42 9.46 -8.00
N ARG A 143 8.47 8.52 -7.91
CA ARG A 143 8.51 7.44 -6.90
C ARG A 143 9.54 6.37 -7.19
N PHE A 144 9.94 6.20 -8.44
CA PHE A 144 10.96 5.24 -8.86
C PHE A 144 12.37 5.84 -8.90
N LEU A 145 12.52 7.17 -8.85
CA LEU A 145 13.83 7.83 -8.80
C LEU A 145 14.77 7.26 -7.71
N PRO A 146 14.32 6.96 -6.47
CA PRO A 146 15.20 6.40 -5.45
C PRO A 146 15.80 5.04 -5.81
N LEU A 147 15.21 4.26 -6.72
CA LEU A 147 15.77 2.97 -7.15
C LEU A 147 17.11 3.12 -7.87
N THR A 148 17.40 4.30 -8.43
CA THR A 148 18.68 4.60 -9.07
C THR A 148 19.70 5.20 -8.10
N GLN A 149 19.27 5.56 -6.88
CA GLN A 149 20.08 6.25 -5.89
C GLN A 149 20.44 5.35 -4.70
N CYS A 150 19.54 4.44 -4.33
CA CYS A 150 19.71 3.52 -3.21
C CYS A 150 19.77 2.06 -3.70
N LEU A 151 20.57 1.24 -3.01
CA LEU A 151 20.70 -0.18 -3.32
C LEU A 151 19.53 -0.99 -2.74
N ALA A 152 19.17 -0.71 -1.49
CA ALA A 152 18.08 -1.34 -0.76
C ALA A 152 17.06 -0.30 -0.27
N PRO A 153 15.79 -0.69 -0.03
CA PRO A 153 14.82 0.20 0.60
C PRO A 153 15.26 0.52 2.04
N ALA A 154 14.80 1.65 2.57
CA ALA A 154 15.17 2.06 3.93
C ALA A 154 14.37 1.33 5.02
N GLY A 155 14.92 1.33 6.24
CA GLY A 155 14.23 0.89 7.43
C GLY A 155 14.45 -0.57 7.80
N ALA A 156 14.51 -0.85 9.10
CA ALA A 156 14.70 -2.21 9.63
C ALA A 156 13.57 -3.17 9.23
N ASP A 157 12.31 -2.71 9.18
CA ASP A 157 11.18 -3.53 8.74
C ASP A 157 11.37 -4.01 7.30
N MET A 158 12.02 -3.21 6.44
CA MET A 158 12.28 -3.61 5.06
C MET A 158 13.31 -4.73 4.92
N SER A 159 14.25 -4.85 5.86
CA SER A 159 15.13 -6.02 5.91
C SER A 159 14.33 -7.30 6.17
N MET A 160 13.30 -7.22 7.03
CA MET A 160 12.35 -8.31 7.24
C MET A 160 11.50 -8.60 6.02
N HIS A 161 10.91 -7.57 5.43
CA HIS A 161 10.11 -7.75 4.23
C HIS A 161 10.93 -8.36 3.09
N ALA A 162 12.21 -8.03 2.98
CA ALA A 162 13.11 -8.61 1.99
C ALA A 162 13.46 -10.08 2.28
N TYR A 163 13.79 -10.47 3.53
CA TYR A 163 14.11 -11.88 3.81
C TYR A 163 12.89 -12.80 3.74
N ILE A 164 11.69 -12.30 4.07
CA ILE A 164 10.44 -13.07 3.90
C ILE A 164 10.18 -13.28 2.41
N THR A 165 10.43 -12.26 1.59
CA THR A 165 10.38 -12.38 0.13
C THR A 165 11.37 -13.44 -0.36
N GLU A 166 12.60 -13.44 0.15
CA GLU A 166 13.63 -14.44 -0.20
C GLU A 166 13.21 -15.87 0.20
N LEU A 167 12.59 -16.07 1.37
CA LEU A 167 12.00 -17.36 1.76
C LEU A 167 10.96 -17.85 0.75
N MET A 168 10.09 -16.95 0.28
CA MET A 168 9.07 -17.27 -0.72
C MET A 168 9.66 -17.56 -2.10
N LEU A 169 10.74 -16.87 -2.48
CA LEU A 169 11.47 -17.14 -3.73
C LEU A 169 12.09 -18.53 -3.73
N ARG A 170 12.76 -18.91 -2.64
CA ARG A 170 13.42 -20.22 -2.51
C ARG A 170 12.44 -21.37 -2.43
N LYS A 171 11.32 -21.18 -1.72
CA LYS A 171 10.23 -22.16 -1.71
C LYS A 171 9.47 -22.20 -3.03
N ASP A 172 9.45 -21.08 -3.74
CA ASP A 172 8.60 -20.84 -4.90
C ASP A 172 7.12 -21.11 -4.57
N GLY A 173 6.67 -20.52 -3.46
CA GLY A 173 5.37 -20.79 -2.86
C GLY A 173 5.30 -20.30 -1.41
N VAL A 174 4.39 -20.91 -0.64
CA VAL A 174 4.24 -20.64 0.80
C VAL A 174 5.33 -21.42 1.55
N PRO A 175 6.30 -20.76 2.22
CA PRO A 175 7.31 -21.44 3.03
C PRO A 175 6.66 -22.27 4.13
N ASP A 176 7.34 -23.31 4.59
CA ASP A 176 6.87 -24.10 5.74
C ASP A 176 7.26 -23.43 7.06
N SER A 177 8.40 -22.73 7.09
CA SER A 177 9.00 -22.11 8.29
C SER A 177 9.84 -20.88 7.93
N TYR A 178 10.36 -20.17 8.94
CA TYR A 178 11.38 -19.12 8.75
C TYR A 178 12.81 -19.65 8.90
N ARG A 179 13.01 -20.97 8.92
CA ARG A 179 14.35 -21.56 8.95
C ARG A 179 15.05 -21.42 7.59
N PRO A 180 16.38 -21.28 7.57
CA PRO A 180 17.28 -21.23 8.74
C PRO A 180 17.37 -19.85 9.42
N ILE A 181 16.73 -18.81 8.89
CA ILE A 181 16.97 -17.40 9.26
C ILE A 181 16.62 -17.07 10.72
N LEU A 182 15.41 -17.41 11.20
CA LEU A 182 14.91 -16.94 12.49
C LEU A 182 14.73 -18.03 13.55
N GLY A 183 15.00 -19.30 13.22
CA GLY A 183 14.71 -20.41 14.14
C GLY A 183 13.22 -20.48 14.55
N ILE A 184 12.31 -20.09 13.64
CA ILE A 184 10.86 -20.22 13.83
C ILE A 184 10.38 -21.36 12.92
N ASP A 185 9.73 -22.35 13.52
CA ASP A 185 9.39 -23.63 12.87
C ASP A 185 8.17 -23.57 11.96
N ARG A 186 7.41 -22.47 11.99
CA ARG A 186 6.19 -22.32 11.20
C ARG A 186 6.11 -20.98 10.50
N PHE A 187 5.59 -21.02 9.27
CA PHE A 187 5.19 -19.86 8.50
C PHE A 187 3.66 -19.72 8.57
N ASP A 188 3.19 -19.30 9.74
CA ASP A 188 1.79 -19.05 10.04
C ASP A 188 1.62 -17.66 10.66
N THR A 189 0.43 -17.07 10.50
CA THR A 189 0.01 -15.82 11.18
C THR A 189 0.44 -14.47 10.59
N PHE A 190 1.60 -14.32 9.94
CA PHE A 190 1.96 -13.01 9.38
C PHE A 190 1.30 -12.78 8.01
N PRO A 191 0.59 -11.66 7.79
CA PRO A 191 0.00 -11.34 6.49
C PRO A 191 1.10 -11.00 5.48
N VAL A 192 1.26 -11.84 4.45
CA VAL A 192 2.36 -11.72 3.47
C VAL A 192 1.97 -11.14 2.11
N GLY A 193 0.89 -10.35 2.05
CA GLY A 193 0.44 -9.74 0.80
C GLY A 193 1.50 -8.86 0.12
N PHE A 194 2.20 -8.01 0.87
CA PHE A 194 3.29 -7.19 0.32
C PHE A 194 4.43 -8.05 -0.25
N HIS A 195 4.88 -9.05 0.50
CA HIS A 195 5.93 -10.00 0.13
C HIS A 195 5.55 -10.83 -1.10
N THR A 196 4.27 -11.16 -1.26
CA THR A 196 3.76 -11.90 -2.42
C THR A 196 4.02 -11.12 -3.70
N LEU A 197 3.72 -9.83 -3.69
CA LEU A 197 4.01 -8.96 -4.83
C LEU A 197 5.51 -8.83 -5.04
N SER A 198 6.29 -8.69 -3.97
CA SER A 198 7.75 -8.57 -4.03
C SER A 198 8.40 -9.82 -4.62
N ALA A 199 7.92 -11.02 -4.26
CA ALA A 199 8.40 -12.29 -4.78
C ALA A 199 8.07 -12.41 -6.27
N LEU A 200 6.84 -12.11 -6.68
CA LEU A 200 6.46 -12.14 -8.09
C LEU A 200 7.23 -11.13 -8.94
N VAL A 201 7.45 -9.91 -8.44
CA VAL A 201 8.28 -8.89 -9.10
C VAL A 201 9.73 -9.38 -9.23
N SER A 202 10.27 -10.01 -8.18
CA SER A 202 11.62 -10.57 -8.18
C SER A 202 11.75 -11.71 -9.18
N MET A 203 10.82 -12.68 -9.18
CA MET A 203 10.81 -13.82 -10.12
C MET A 203 10.70 -13.36 -11.57
N THR A 204 9.75 -12.47 -11.87
CA THR A 204 9.49 -12.02 -13.24
C THR A 204 10.56 -11.07 -13.77
N GLY A 205 11.20 -10.30 -12.90
CA GLY A 205 12.28 -9.39 -13.22
C GLY A 205 13.68 -9.99 -13.13
N ASN A 206 13.82 -11.23 -12.65
CA ASN A 206 15.11 -11.81 -12.24
C ASN A 206 15.90 -10.86 -11.31
N LEU A 207 15.21 -10.28 -10.33
CA LEU A 207 15.78 -9.35 -9.37
C LEU A 207 16.03 -10.07 -8.04
N PRO A 208 17.10 -9.72 -7.31
CA PRO A 208 17.23 -10.14 -5.90
C PRO A 208 16.03 -9.70 -5.06
N ALA A 209 15.70 -10.46 -4.02
CA ALA A 209 14.53 -10.20 -3.17
C ALA A 209 14.46 -8.75 -2.66
N TYR A 210 15.57 -8.20 -2.17
CA TYR A 210 15.62 -6.82 -1.67
C TYR A 210 15.32 -5.77 -2.76
N ARG A 211 15.71 -6.01 -4.03
CA ARG A 211 15.41 -5.13 -5.17
C ARG A 211 13.96 -5.23 -5.59
N GLY A 212 13.41 -6.44 -5.70
CA GLY A 212 11.99 -6.59 -6.02
C GLY A 212 11.10 -6.01 -4.92
N THR A 213 11.50 -6.14 -3.67
CA THR A 213 10.84 -5.51 -2.53
C THR A 213 10.86 -3.98 -2.63
N PHE A 214 11.99 -3.39 -3.04
CA PHE A 214 12.09 -1.94 -3.27
C PHE A 214 11.20 -1.46 -4.42
N VAL A 215 11.13 -2.23 -5.52
CA VAL A 215 10.20 -1.93 -6.64
C VAL A 215 8.76 -1.90 -6.16
N VAL A 216 8.34 -2.85 -5.31
CA VAL A 216 6.98 -2.88 -4.75
C VAL A 216 6.74 -1.73 -3.77
N THR A 217 7.75 -1.31 -2.99
CA THR A 217 7.68 -0.05 -2.22
C THR A 217 7.35 1.13 -3.13
N CYS A 218 8.15 1.37 -4.18
CA CYS A 218 7.91 2.48 -5.11
C CYS A 218 6.53 2.40 -5.79
N ALA A 219 6.14 1.20 -6.23
CA ALA A 219 4.83 0.97 -6.83
C ALA A 219 3.67 1.26 -5.85
N THR A 220 3.82 0.88 -4.58
CA THR A 220 2.82 1.12 -3.52
C THR A 220 2.48 2.60 -3.38
N TYR A 221 3.50 3.47 -3.36
CA TYR A 221 3.29 4.92 -3.24
C TYR A 221 2.73 5.57 -4.51
N ALA A 222 3.12 5.07 -5.69
CA ALA A 222 2.52 5.52 -6.94
C ALA A 222 1.04 5.12 -7.01
N LEU A 223 0.72 3.89 -6.61
CA LEU A 223 -0.65 3.38 -6.54
C LEU A 223 -1.50 4.14 -5.53
N LEU A 224 -0.97 4.50 -4.37
CA LEU A 224 -1.69 5.32 -3.38
C LEU A 224 -2.27 6.60 -4.00
N THR A 225 -1.46 7.28 -4.82
CA THR A 225 -1.89 8.52 -5.51
C THR A 225 -3.04 8.23 -6.47
N ALA A 226 -2.88 7.20 -7.31
CA ALA A 226 -3.88 6.83 -8.30
C ALA A 226 -5.19 6.36 -7.67
N THR A 227 -5.13 5.55 -6.60
CA THR A 227 -6.33 5.04 -5.92
C THR A 227 -7.03 6.08 -5.07
N LEU A 228 -6.27 7.02 -4.47
CA LEU A 228 -6.86 8.16 -3.78
C LEU A 228 -7.58 9.08 -4.77
N PHE A 229 -7.00 9.33 -5.96
CA PHE A 229 -7.71 10.01 -7.05
C PHE A 229 -9.02 9.29 -7.41
N VAL A 230 -8.98 7.97 -7.61
CA VAL A 230 -10.18 7.18 -7.93
C VAL A 230 -11.27 7.33 -6.88
N PHE A 231 -10.91 7.23 -5.61
CA PHE A 231 -11.83 7.42 -4.48
C PHE A 231 -12.41 8.84 -4.45
N LEU A 232 -11.57 9.87 -4.57
CA LEU A 232 -12.00 11.27 -4.51
C LEU A 232 -12.86 11.67 -5.72
N ASN A 233 -12.60 11.10 -6.89
CA ASN A 233 -13.36 11.31 -8.11
C ASN A 233 -14.79 10.71 -8.06
N VAL A 234 -15.13 9.94 -7.03
CA VAL A 234 -16.53 9.58 -6.73
C VAL A 234 -17.34 10.81 -6.31
N TYR A 235 -16.68 11.76 -5.64
CA TYR A 235 -17.34 12.90 -5.00
C TYR A 235 -17.03 14.23 -5.69
N LEU A 236 -15.84 14.38 -6.26
CA LEU A 236 -15.32 15.66 -6.74
C LEU A 236 -15.25 15.69 -8.27
N GLU A 237 -15.11 16.89 -8.84
CA GLU A 237 -14.65 17.01 -10.22
C GLU A 237 -13.20 16.52 -10.33
N ARG A 238 -12.83 16.00 -11.51
CA ARG A 238 -11.57 15.27 -11.75
C ARG A 238 -10.34 16.07 -11.34
N GLU A 239 -10.35 17.38 -11.60
CA GLU A 239 -9.25 18.29 -11.34
C GLU A 239 -8.99 18.42 -9.83
N TYR A 240 -10.05 18.58 -9.03
CA TYR A 240 -9.93 18.71 -7.57
C TYR A 240 -9.61 17.37 -6.91
N ALA A 241 -10.09 16.25 -7.48
CA ALA A 241 -9.66 14.92 -7.06
C ALA A 241 -8.15 14.74 -7.25
N TRP A 242 -7.59 15.18 -8.38
CA TRP A 242 -6.14 15.16 -8.62
C TRP A 242 -5.40 16.04 -7.62
N ILE A 243 -5.80 17.31 -7.47
CA ILE A 243 -5.18 18.24 -6.52
C ILE A 243 -5.14 17.64 -5.11
N ALA A 244 -6.27 17.18 -4.60
CA ALA A 244 -6.34 16.61 -3.26
C ALA A 244 -5.51 15.33 -3.12
N SER A 245 -5.53 14.44 -4.13
CA SER A 245 -4.71 13.22 -4.12
C SER A 245 -3.21 13.52 -4.11
N LEU A 246 -2.75 14.49 -4.90
CA LEU A 246 -1.35 14.90 -4.98
C LEU A 246 -0.90 15.58 -3.68
N CYS A 247 -1.73 16.46 -3.10
CA CYS A 247 -1.43 17.08 -1.81
C CYS A 247 -1.25 16.02 -0.71
N PHE A 248 -2.17 15.07 -0.58
CA PHE A 248 -2.08 14.05 0.46
C PHE A 248 -0.95 13.04 0.24
N THR A 249 -0.53 12.81 -1.00
CA THR A 249 0.56 11.87 -1.26
C THR A 249 1.94 12.51 -1.26
N PHE A 250 2.11 13.78 -1.61
CA PHE A 250 3.42 14.44 -1.65
C PHE A 250 3.63 15.48 -0.56
N VAL A 251 2.61 16.29 -0.25
CA VAL A 251 2.77 17.44 0.67
C VAL A 251 2.63 17.01 2.12
N THR A 252 1.83 15.99 2.41
CA THR A 252 1.66 15.52 3.78
C THR A 252 2.73 14.51 4.17
N CYS A 253 3.25 14.62 5.41
CA CYS A 253 4.31 13.75 5.91
C CYS A 253 3.82 12.32 6.22
N ALA A 254 2.55 12.15 6.58
CA ALA A 254 2.05 10.90 7.16
C ALA A 254 2.32 9.65 6.31
N PRO A 255 1.90 9.56 5.03
CA PRO A 255 2.20 8.38 4.24
C PRO A 255 3.71 8.22 3.98
N GLN A 256 4.44 9.32 3.85
CA GLN A 256 5.87 9.33 3.56
C GLN A 256 6.72 8.82 4.72
N GLY A 257 6.35 9.11 5.97
CA GLY A 257 7.07 8.63 7.15
C GLY A 257 7.13 7.11 7.28
N TYR A 258 6.25 6.35 6.62
CA TYR A 258 6.33 4.88 6.60
C TYR A 258 7.52 4.37 5.78
N VAL A 259 8.05 5.17 4.86
CA VAL A 259 9.22 4.76 4.06
C VAL A 259 10.50 4.75 4.88
N GLU A 260 10.55 5.57 5.93
CA GLU A 260 11.71 5.78 6.81
C GLU A 260 12.06 4.49 7.57
N TRP A 261 11.09 3.92 8.27
CA TRP A 261 11.28 2.71 9.07
C TRP A 261 10.82 1.43 8.38
N GLY A 262 10.11 1.53 7.25
CA GLY A 262 9.77 0.39 6.41
C GLY A 262 8.33 -0.13 6.51
N GLY A 263 7.42 0.63 7.09
CA GLY A 263 5.99 0.28 7.24
C GLY A 263 5.16 0.28 5.95
N ASN A 264 5.78 0.05 4.80
CA ASN A 264 5.22 0.08 3.45
C ASN A 264 3.97 -0.82 3.25
N PRO A 265 3.85 -2.02 3.87
CA PRO A 265 2.62 -2.80 3.75
C PRO A 265 1.39 -2.08 4.32
N THR A 266 1.56 -1.11 5.24
CA THR A 266 0.47 -0.26 5.72
C THR A 266 -0.10 0.56 4.58
N ILE A 267 0.76 1.17 3.77
CA ILE A 267 0.36 2.01 2.64
C ILE A 267 -0.30 1.17 1.55
N LEU A 268 0.22 -0.03 1.27
CA LEU A 268 -0.41 -0.94 0.32
C LEU A 268 -1.80 -1.39 0.78
N ALA A 269 -1.99 -1.63 2.08
CA ALA A 269 -3.32 -1.91 2.63
C ALA A 269 -4.28 -0.70 2.48
N LEU A 270 -3.79 0.54 2.59
CA LEU A 270 -4.58 1.75 2.32
C LEU A 270 -4.97 1.90 0.84
N VAL A 271 -4.10 1.48 -0.10
CA VAL A 271 -4.41 1.40 -1.53
C VAL A 271 -5.64 0.52 -1.76
N PHE A 272 -5.64 -0.69 -1.18
CA PHE A 272 -6.78 -1.61 -1.29
C PHE A 272 -8.02 -1.08 -0.57
N LEU A 273 -7.87 -0.43 0.59
CA LEU A 273 -8.98 0.18 1.31
C LEU A 273 -9.66 1.29 0.49
N ALA A 274 -8.89 2.18 -0.14
CA ALA A 274 -9.43 3.25 -0.99
C ALA A 274 -10.24 2.69 -2.16
N LEU A 275 -9.74 1.63 -2.80
CA LEU A 275 -10.44 0.94 -3.89
C LEU A 275 -11.70 0.22 -3.41
N PHE A 276 -11.63 -0.46 -2.26
CA PHE A 276 -12.80 -1.07 -1.62
C PHE A 276 -13.89 -0.02 -1.38
N LEU A 277 -13.55 1.09 -0.73
CA LEU A 277 -14.51 2.17 -0.44
C LEU A 277 -15.10 2.76 -1.72
N THR A 278 -14.30 2.94 -2.77
CA THR A 278 -14.78 3.39 -4.08
C THR A 278 -15.87 2.46 -4.62
N ILE A 279 -15.61 1.15 -4.63
CA ILE A 279 -16.58 0.15 -5.09
C ILE A 279 -17.81 0.12 -4.19
N PHE A 280 -17.62 0.19 -2.87
CA PHE A 280 -18.70 0.14 -1.90
C PHE A 280 -19.66 1.33 -2.05
N GLU A 281 -19.13 2.54 -2.22
CA GLU A 281 -19.90 3.76 -2.44
C GLU A 281 -20.69 3.73 -3.75
N GLN A 282 -20.10 3.15 -4.79
CA GLN A 282 -20.73 3.02 -6.11
C GLN A 282 -21.62 1.78 -6.24
N SER A 283 -21.66 0.90 -5.22
CA SER A 283 -22.43 -0.36 -5.24
C SER A 283 -23.91 -0.16 -5.55
N GLY A 284 -24.47 1.00 -5.15
CA GLY A 284 -25.82 1.47 -5.49
C GLY A 284 -26.18 1.34 -6.96
N GLN A 285 -25.23 1.71 -7.80
CA GLN A 285 -25.39 1.89 -9.24
C GLN A 285 -24.77 0.73 -10.02
N ARG A 286 -24.02 -0.15 -9.33
CA ARG A 286 -23.17 -1.16 -9.96
C ARG A 286 -23.79 -2.56 -9.97
N ARG A 287 -23.32 -3.36 -10.94
CA ARG A 287 -23.70 -4.77 -11.08
C ARG A 287 -23.11 -5.60 -9.93
N PRO A 288 -23.77 -6.71 -9.52
CA PRO A 288 -23.34 -7.51 -8.37
C PRO A 288 -21.90 -8.05 -8.49
N GLU A 289 -21.37 -8.26 -9.69
CA GLU A 289 -20.00 -8.73 -9.92
C GLU A 289 -18.96 -7.76 -9.37
N THR A 290 -19.27 -6.46 -9.34
CA THR A 290 -18.37 -5.45 -8.75
C THR A 290 -18.21 -5.61 -7.24
N LEU A 291 -19.19 -6.23 -6.57
CA LEU A 291 -19.12 -6.52 -5.13
C LEU A 291 -18.11 -7.62 -4.84
N ILE A 292 -17.92 -8.57 -5.76
CA ILE A 292 -16.88 -9.59 -5.66
C ILE A 292 -15.50 -8.93 -5.68
N ILE A 293 -15.30 -7.94 -6.56
CA ILE A 293 -14.06 -7.15 -6.60
C ILE A 293 -13.90 -6.33 -5.31
N GLY A 294 -14.99 -5.77 -4.77
CA GLY A 294 -14.97 -5.12 -3.45
C GLY A 294 -14.54 -6.08 -2.33
N GLY A 295 -15.10 -7.29 -2.29
CA GLY A 295 -14.68 -8.34 -1.36
C GLY A 295 -13.21 -8.73 -1.52
N LEU A 296 -12.72 -8.82 -2.77
CA LEU A 296 -11.32 -9.07 -3.07
C LEU A 296 -10.40 -7.97 -2.51
N PHE A 297 -10.76 -6.69 -2.67
CA PHE A 297 -9.98 -5.60 -2.09
C PHE A 297 -9.96 -5.64 -0.57
N LEU A 298 -11.11 -5.86 0.06
CA LEU A 298 -11.17 -5.92 1.52
C LEU A 298 -10.40 -7.13 2.08
N ALA A 299 -10.43 -8.29 1.39
CA ALA A 299 -9.56 -9.42 1.70
C ALA A 299 -8.09 -9.06 1.54
N ALA A 300 -7.71 -8.35 0.47
CA ALA A 300 -6.34 -7.90 0.28
C ALA A 300 -5.86 -6.93 1.37
N VAL A 301 -6.74 -6.11 1.99
CA VAL A 301 -6.38 -5.33 3.19
C VAL A 301 -5.96 -6.26 4.33
N LEU A 302 -6.78 -7.28 4.64
CA LEU A 302 -6.51 -8.27 5.69
C LEU A 302 -5.20 -9.03 5.46
N LEU A 303 -5.02 -9.53 4.24
CA LEU A 303 -3.90 -10.38 3.85
C LEU A 303 -2.60 -9.61 3.59
N THR A 304 -2.67 -8.28 3.47
CA THR A 304 -1.49 -7.41 3.37
C THR A 304 -1.05 -6.89 4.73
N HIS A 305 -2.00 -6.41 5.55
CA HIS A 305 -1.67 -5.85 6.86
C HIS A 305 -2.88 -5.92 7.81
N THR A 306 -2.92 -6.95 8.67
CA THR A 306 -4.02 -7.17 9.62
C THR A 306 -4.21 -5.99 10.59
N LEU A 307 -3.13 -5.32 11.02
CA LEU A 307 -3.20 -4.13 11.88
C LEU A 307 -3.76 -2.87 11.17
N VAL A 308 -3.99 -2.92 9.86
CA VAL A 308 -4.75 -1.90 9.11
C VAL A 308 -6.19 -2.37 8.91
N PHE A 309 -6.39 -3.64 8.59
CA PHE A 309 -7.72 -4.21 8.42
C PHE A 309 -8.61 -4.00 9.66
N LEU A 310 -8.09 -4.28 10.86
CA LEU A 310 -8.87 -4.17 12.09
C LEU A 310 -9.34 -2.73 12.38
N PRO A 311 -8.46 -1.71 12.45
CA PRO A 311 -8.92 -0.33 12.61
C PRO A 311 -9.80 0.13 11.45
N ALA A 312 -9.59 -0.33 10.21
CA ALA A 312 -10.47 0.00 9.10
C ALA A 312 -11.88 -0.60 9.28
N ALA A 313 -11.98 -1.84 9.77
CA ALA A 313 -13.26 -2.48 10.06
C ALA A 313 -14.05 -1.70 11.12
N TYR A 314 -13.40 -1.18 12.16
CA TYR A 314 -14.03 -0.28 13.13
C TYR A 314 -14.37 1.07 12.52
N ALA A 315 -13.37 1.76 11.96
CA ALA A 315 -13.46 3.15 11.50
C ALA A 315 -14.44 3.35 10.35
N PHE A 316 -14.57 2.38 9.46
CA PHE A 316 -15.48 2.46 8.32
C PHE A 316 -16.73 1.60 8.54
N GLY A 317 -16.60 0.38 9.09
CA GLY A 317 -17.72 -0.52 9.29
C GLY A 317 -18.79 0.03 10.24
N ILE A 318 -18.40 0.65 11.37
CA ILE A 318 -19.35 1.23 12.32
C ILE A 318 -20.12 2.41 11.69
N PRO A 319 -19.48 3.45 11.12
CA PRO A 319 -20.21 4.53 10.47
C PRO A 319 -21.10 4.07 9.32
N PHE A 320 -20.65 3.11 8.52
CA PHE A 320 -21.47 2.54 7.45
C PHE A 320 -22.71 1.84 8.00
N LEU A 321 -22.57 1.07 9.08
CA LEU A 321 -23.69 0.42 9.75
C LEU A 321 -24.67 1.47 10.31
N VAL A 322 -24.18 2.52 10.96
CA VAL A 322 -25.03 3.60 11.51
C VAL A 322 -25.81 4.30 10.40
N VAL A 323 -25.14 4.70 9.32
CA VAL A 323 -25.79 5.36 8.17
C VAL A 323 -26.77 4.42 7.47
N PHE A 324 -26.42 3.14 7.36
CA PHE A 324 -27.29 2.09 6.81
C PHE A 324 -28.56 1.89 7.67
N LEU A 325 -28.42 1.87 9.00
CA LEU A 325 -29.55 1.77 9.91
C LEU A 325 -30.40 3.04 9.90
N TRP A 326 -29.82 4.22 9.71
CA TRP A 326 -30.57 5.47 9.58
C TRP A 326 -31.43 5.47 8.30
N ASP A 327 -30.84 5.14 7.15
CA ASP A 327 -31.45 5.30 5.83
C ASP A 327 -32.37 4.12 5.46
N GLN A 328 -33.64 4.20 5.89
CA GLN A 328 -34.69 3.18 5.65
C GLN A 328 -34.82 2.76 4.17
N GLN A 329 -34.60 3.68 3.23
CA GLN A 329 -34.71 3.40 1.78
C GLN A 329 -33.61 2.46 1.27
N VAL A 330 -32.51 2.36 2.01
CA VAL A 330 -31.28 1.69 1.59
C VAL A 330 -31.12 0.31 2.25
N ARG A 331 -31.93 0.02 3.27
CA ARG A 331 -31.82 -1.16 4.13
C ARG A 331 -31.86 -2.48 3.35
N GLY A 332 -32.84 -2.69 2.47
CA GLY A 332 -33.09 -3.99 1.83
C GLY A 332 -32.02 -4.43 0.81
N ALA A 333 -31.51 -3.51 -0.01
CA ALA A 333 -30.53 -3.86 -1.04
C ALA A 333 -29.10 -3.90 -0.50
N GLN A 334 -28.73 -3.00 0.43
CA GLN A 334 -27.35 -2.92 0.90
C GLN A 334 -26.96 -4.04 1.86
N TRP A 335 -27.88 -4.63 2.66
CA TRP A 335 -27.50 -5.77 3.53
C TRP A 335 -27.04 -6.97 2.70
N ARG A 336 -27.77 -7.29 1.61
CA ARG A 336 -27.41 -8.40 0.70
C ARG A 336 -26.04 -8.16 0.10
N ARG A 337 -25.74 -6.91 -0.28
CA ARG A 337 -24.44 -6.53 -0.83
C ARG A 337 -23.33 -6.64 0.20
N GLY A 338 -23.56 -6.17 1.42
CA GLY A 338 -22.65 -6.33 2.56
C GLY A 338 -22.35 -7.80 2.84
N LEU A 339 -23.37 -8.66 2.82
CA LEU A 339 -23.16 -10.09 2.97
C LEU A 339 -22.40 -10.72 1.82
N VAL A 340 -22.64 -10.32 0.57
CA VAL A 340 -21.85 -10.81 -0.58
C VAL A 340 -20.38 -10.43 -0.42
N ILE A 341 -20.09 -9.19 -0.02
CA ILE A 341 -18.73 -8.73 0.25
C ILE A 341 -18.12 -9.54 1.39
N LEU A 342 -18.80 -9.66 2.53
CA LEU A 342 -18.30 -10.38 3.70
C LEU A 342 -18.06 -11.85 3.40
N SER A 343 -19.00 -12.51 2.71
CA SER A 343 -18.85 -13.90 2.28
C SER A 343 -17.66 -14.06 1.34
N GLY A 344 -17.47 -13.11 0.41
CA GLY A 344 -16.30 -13.06 -0.47
C GLY A 344 -14.99 -12.91 0.32
N VAL A 345 -14.94 -12.01 1.30
CA VAL A 345 -13.76 -11.82 2.17
C VAL A 345 -13.45 -13.09 2.92
N VAL A 346 -14.44 -13.71 3.56
CA VAL A 346 -14.27 -14.95 4.33
C VAL A 346 -13.80 -16.07 3.42
N PHE A 347 -14.44 -16.27 2.27
CA PHE A 347 -14.07 -17.32 1.33
C PHE A 347 -12.65 -17.15 0.80
N VAL A 348 -12.28 -15.95 0.35
CA VAL A 348 -10.97 -15.67 -0.22
C VAL A 348 -9.86 -15.68 0.84
N SER A 349 -10.16 -15.30 2.08
CA SER A 349 -9.20 -15.30 3.19
C SER A 349 -9.16 -16.63 3.96
N LEU A 350 -10.06 -17.58 3.68
CA LEU A 350 -10.17 -18.84 4.43
C LEU A 350 -8.85 -19.61 4.50
N PRO A 351 -8.07 -19.77 3.41
CA PRO A 351 -6.79 -20.49 3.48
C PRO A 351 -5.80 -19.87 4.47
N TYR A 352 -5.77 -18.54 4.55
CA TYR A 352 -4.98 -17.80 5.53
C TYR A 352 -5.55 -17.97 6.94
N LEU A 353 -6.85 -17.79 7.13
CA LEU A 353 -7.49 -17.90 8.45
C LEU A 353 -7.33 -19.31 9.05
N MET A 354 -7.32 -20.36 8.23
CA MET A 354 -7.02 -21.74 8.65
C MET A 354 -5.56 -21.92 9.05
N ALA A 355 -4.65 -21.10 8.51
CA ALA A 355 -3.24 -21.12 8.83
C ALA A 355 -2.88 -20.23 10.02
N VAL A 356 -3.71 -19.25 10.42
CA VAL A 356 -3.40 -18.35 11.53
C VAL A 356 -3.37 -19.12 12.85
N ASP A 357 -2.23 -19.09 13.52
CA ASP A 357 -2.13 -19.47 14.92
C ASP A 357 -2.58 -18.30 15.79
N LEU A 358 -3.74 -18.45 16.44
CA LEU A 358 -4.32 -17.45 17.33
C LEU A 358 -3.54 -17.27 18.65
N GLY A 359 -2.60 -18.18 18.97
CA GLY A 359 -1.75 -18.13 20.17
C GLY A 359 -0.61 -17.11 20.11
N THR A 360 -0.58 -16.20 19.12
CA THR A 360 0.42 -15.13 18.99
C THR A 360 0.27 -13.98 20.01
N ASP A 361 -0.62 -14.12 20.99
CA ASP A 361 -0.99 -13.07 21.94
C ASP A 361 -0.40 -13.29 23.34
N SER A 362 0.83 -13.80 23.42
CA SER A 362 1.48 -14.06 24.70
C SER A 362 1.59 -12.80 25.58
N PRO A 363 1.65 -12.95 26.91
CA PRO A 363 1.79 -11.81 27.83
C PRO A 363 3.00 -10.92 27.51
N ALA A 364 4.12 -11.51 27.08
CA ALA A 364 5.32 -10.77 26.70
C ALA A 364 5.10 -9.92 25.44
N THR A 365 4.48 -10.51 24.41
CA THR A 365 4.10 -9.80 23.18
C THR A 365 3.14 -8.65 23.49
N ARG A 366 2.12 -8.89 24.33
CA ARG A 366 1.20 -7.83 24.76
C ARG A 366 1.91 -6.72 25.55
N GLU A 367 2.83 -7.05 26.45
CA GLU A 367 3.60 -6.04 27.18
C GLU A 367 4.46 -5.19 26.25
N TRP A 368 5.14 -5.82 25.29
CA TRP A 368 5.91 -5.10 24.28
C TRP A 368 5.03 -4.15 23.48
N ILE A 369 3.87 -4.61 23.02
CA ILE A 369 2.91 -3.78 22.26
C ILE A 369 2.43 -2.63 23.14
N ARG A 370 2.13 -2.89 24.42
CA ARG A 370 1.69 -1.87 25.37
C ARG A 370 2.71 -0.76 25.50
N HIS A 371 3.98 -1.12 25.70
CA HIS A 371 5.08 -0.17 25.73
C HIS A 371 5.17 0.61 24.42
N TRP A 372 5.13 -0.08 23.28
CA TRP A 372 5.19 0.53 21.95
C TRP A 372 4.10 1.57 21.71
N VAL A 373 2.85 1.30 22.08
CA VAL A 373 1.71 2.20 21.80
C VAL A 373 1.48 3.28 22.87
N ARG A 374 2.22 3.25 23.99
CA ARG A 374 2.02 4.18 25.12
C ARG A 374 3.24 5.03 25.46
N ASP A 375 4.44 4.51 25.27
CA ASP A 375 5.67 5.03 25.90
C ASP A 375 6.76 5.37 24.87
N THR A 376 6.43 5.41 23.59
CA THR A 376 7.36 5.74 22.50
C THR A 376 7.07 7.13 21.93
N PRO A 377 8.06 7.81 21.30
CA PRO A 377 7.86 9.15 20.74
C PRO A 377 6.72 9.28 19.72
N HIS A 378 6.37 8.20 19.00
CA HIS A 378 5.27 8.18 18.02
C HIS A 378 3.90 7.89 18.64
N ALA A 379 3.83 7.54 19.91
CA ALA A 379 2.57 7.31 20.62
C ALA A 379 1.80 8.63 20.87
N TRP A 380 0.48 8.50 21.08
CA TRP A 380 -0.32 9.60 21.60
C TRP A 380 -0.21 9.68 23.13
N HIS A 381 0.20 10.84 23.65
CA HIS A 381 0.53 11.06 25.06
C HIS A 381 -0.55 11.82 25.87
N GLY A 382 -1.75 11.99 25.31
CA GLY A 382 -2.85 12.67 26.01
C GLY A 382 -3.60 11.81 27.03
N SER A 383 -4.73 12.32 27.50
CA SER A 383 -5.60 11.70 28.51
C SER A 383 -7.08 11.74 28.13
N PHE A 384 -7.93 10.99 28.85
CA PHE A 384 -9.40 11.08 28.70
C PHE A 384 -9.98 12.48 28.93
N ARG A 385 -9.27 13.38 29.61
CA ARG A 385 -9.75 14.76 29.85
C ARG A 385 -9.47 15.68 28.67
N ASP A 386 -8.48 15.34 27.84
CA ASP A 386 -7.96 16.21 26.78
C ASP A 386 -8.02 15.62 25.36
N PHE A 387 -8.42 14.35 25.22
CA PHE A 387 -8.37 13.64 23.93
C PHE A 387 -9.12 14.35 22.80
N ALA A 388 -10.18 15.10 23.13
CA ALA A 388 -11.00 15.82 22.17
C ALA A 388 -10.22 16.87 21.37
N TRP A 389 -9.08 17.38 21.88
CA TRP A 389 -8.18 18.26 21.14
C TRP A 389 -6.79 17.66 20.92
N THR A 390 -6.26 16.84 21.85
CA THR A 390 -4.91 16.27 21.70
C THR A 390 -4.84 15.21 20.61
N VAL A 391 -5.89 14.42 20.39
CA VAL A 391 -5.91 13.42 19.30
C VAL A 391 -6.05 14.07 17.92
N PRO A 392 -6.98 15.02 17.68
CA PRO A 392 -6.98 15.77 16.42
C PRO A 392 -5.64 16.45 16.12
N LEU A 393 -4.99 17.05 17.13
CA LEU A 393 -3.66 17.64 16.98
C LEU A 393 -2.60 16.57 16.64
N TYR A 394 -2.64 15.41 17.29
CA TYR A 394 -1.77 14.27 16.96
C TYR A 394 -1.91 13.85 15.50
N ILE A 395 -3.15 13.66 15.02
CA ILE A 395 -3.43 13.33 13.62
C ILE A 395 -2.89 14.42 12.70
N LEU A 396 -3.23 15.69 12.95
CA LEU A 396 -2.81 16.82 12.11
C LEU A 396 -1.29 16.99 12.07
N ASN A 397 -0.60 16.80 13.21
CA ASN A 397 0.86 16.83 13.31
C ASN A 397 1.50 15.70 12.51
N GLY A 398 0.91 14.50 12.51
CA GLY A 398 1.39 13.37 11.70
C GLY A 398 1.39 13.67 10.20
N PHE A 399 0.46 14.52 9.73
CA PHE A 399 0.45 14.96 8.34
C PHE A 399 1.40 16.15 8.04
N GLY A 400 2.08 16.71 9.04
CA GLY A 400 3.13 17.73 8.85
C GLY A 400 2.58 19.11 8.46
N GLN A 401 2.97 19.62 7.28
CA GLN A 401 2.69 21.00 6.81
C GLN A 401 1.20 21.30 6.48
N ILE A 402 0.26 20.66 7.18
CA ILE A 402 -1.19 20.86 7.01
C ILE A 402 -1.66 22.27 7.42
N LYS A 403 -0.85 23.08 8.11
CA LYS A 403 -1.28 24.44 8.53
C LYS A 403 -1.83 25.28 7.36
N GLY A 404 -1.23 25.19 6.18
CA GLY A 404 -1.73 25.85 4.96
C GLY A 404 -3.01 25.25 4.37
N LEU A 405 -3.39 24.04 4.79
CA LEU A 405 -4.57 23.30 4.34
C LEU A 405 -5.76 23.38 5.32
N LEU A 406 -5.60 24.01 6.49
CA LEU A 406 -6.68 24.12 7.49
C LEU A 406 -7.91 24.87 6.96
N LEU A 407 -7.70 25.97 6.22
CA LEU A 407 -8.79 26.75 5.63
C LEU A 407 -9.62 25.92 4.63
N PRO A 408 -9.04 25.29 3.60
CA PRO A 408 -9.84 24.47 2.70
C PRO A 408 -10.47 23.25 3.41
N LEU A 409 -9.82 22.64 4.40
CA LEU A 409 -10.45 21.58 5.20
C LEU A 409 -11.72 22.08 5.92
N ALA A 410 -11.66 23.24 6.57
CA ALA A 410 -12.81 23.83 7.26
C ALA A 410 -13.94 24.21 6.29
N VAL A 411 -13.62 24.83 5.14
CA VAL A 411 -14.60 25.16 4.09
C VAL A 411 -15.24 23.88 3.55
N GLY A 412 -14.43 22.86 3.27
CA GLY A 412 -14.91 21.56 2.80
C GLY A 412 -15.89 20.91 3.78
N PHE A 413 -15.60 20.96 5.08
CA PHE A 413 -16.49 20.45 6.12
C PHE A 413 -17.85 21.15 6.11
N VAL A 414 -17.86 22.49 6.09
CA VAL A 414 -19.10 23.28 6.08
C VAL A 414 -19.90 23.03 4.79
N VAL A 415 -19.25 23.00 3.63
CA VAL A 415 -19.93 22.77 2.35
C VAL A 415 -20.49 21.36 2.27
N LEU A 416 -19.75 20.35 2.71
CA LEU A 416 -20.23 18.97 2.71
C LEU A 416 -21.44 18.80 3.65
N ALA A 417 -21.41 19.43 4.83
CA ALA A 417 -22.53 19.44 5.77
C ALA A 417 -23.82 20.01 5.14
N ARG A 418 -23.69 21.08 4.33
CA ARG A 418 -24.82 21.76 3.68
C ARG A 418 -25.32 21.07 2.41
N THR A 419 -24.40 20.56 1.59
CA THR A 419 -24.73 20.08 0.23
C THR A 419 -24.90 18.56 0.16
N ARG A 420 -24.23 17.81 1.04
CA ARG A 420 -24.18 16.35 1.02
C ARG A 420 -24.20 15.76 2.42
N ARG A 421 -25.26 16.08 3.17
CA ARG A 421 -25.44 15.73 4.59
C ARG A 421 -25.10 14.26 4.89
N ARG A 422 -25.53 13.31 4.07
CA ARG A 422 -25.23 11.87 4.27
C ARG A 422 -23.72 11.58 4.26
N VAL A 423 -23.02 12.09 3.25
CA VAL A 423 -21.56 11.92 3.11
C VAL A 423 -20.84 12.60 4.27
N TRP A 424 -21.30 13.80 4.66
CA TRP A 424 -20.77 14.50 5.82
C TRP A 424 -20.93 13.72 7.12
N VAL A 425 -22.14 13.20 7.43
CA VAL A 425 -22.39 12.39 8.63
C VAL A 425 -21.46 11.17 8.64
N GLN A 426 -21.39 10.44 7.53
CA GLN A 426 -20.58 9.24 7.41
C GLN A 426 -19.10 9.50 7.73
N TYR A 427 -18.47 10.44 7.03
CA TYR A 427 -17.04 10.69 7.21
C TYR A 427 -16.71 11.48 8.49
N THR A 428 -17.67 12.21 9.06
CA THR A 428 -17.53 12.77 10.41
C THR A 428 -17.53 11.66 11.46
N LEU A 429 -18.43 10.68 11.33
CA LEU A 429 -18.43 9.50 12.19
C LEU A 429 -17.14 8.68 12.04
N VAL A 430 -16.60 8.53 10.80
CA VAL A 430 -15.28 7.91 10.58
C VAL A 430 -14.20 8.63 11.40
N LEU A 431 -14.12 9.97 11.30
CA LEU A 431 -13.14 10.76 12.06
C LEU A 431 -13.32 10.59 13.58
N ILE A 432 -14.55 10.58 14.07
CA ILE A 432 -14.86 10.34 15.50
C ILE A 432 -14.37 8.94 15.91
N VAL A 433 -14.66 7.90 15.13
CA VAL A 433 -14.22 6.53 15.45
C VAL A 433 -12.70 6.44 15.40
N LEU A 434 -12.02 7.08 14.45
CA LEU A 434 -10.55 7.14 14.44
C LEU A 434 -9.98 7.78 15.70
N ILE A 435 -10.59 8.89 16.18
CA ILE A 435 -10.21 9.52 17.44
C ILE A 435 -10.37 8.53 18.61
N LEU A 436 -11.53 7.87 18.70
CA LEU A 436 -11.81 6.90 19.77
C LEU A 436 -10.90 5.67 19.70
N LEU A 437 -10.51 5.22 18.50
CA LEU A 437 -9.56 4.13 18.31
C LEU A 437 -8.16 4.52 18.81
N ILE A 438 -7.70 5.75 18.54
CA ILE A 438 -6.42 6.26 19.07
C ILE A 438 -6.47 6.36 20.61
N VAL A 439 -7.58 6.81 21.19
CA VAL A 439 -7.76 6.75 22.65
C VAL A 439 -7.71 5.30 23.15
N SER A 440 -8.36 4.39 22.43
CA SER A 440 -8.38 2.96 22.76
C SER A 440 -7.00 2.31 22.70
N THR A 441 -6.02 2.80 21.92
CA THR A 441 -4.66 2.24 21.95
C THR A 441 -3.98 2.45 23.30
N ARG A 442 -4.32 3.54 24.00
CA ARG A 442 -3.82 3.81 25.35
C ARG A 442 -4.55 3.02 26.42
N TYR A 443 -5.88 2.82 26.30
CA TYR A 443 -6.68 2.23 27.37
C TYR A 443 -7.16 0.80 27.13
N TRP A 444 -6.99 0.28 25.92
CA TRP A 444 -7.38 -1.06 25.47
C TRP A 444 -8.83 -1.44 25.81
N VAL A 445 -9.77 -0.53 25.53
CA VAL A 445 -11.20 -0.70 25.88
C VAL A 445 -11.92 -1.66 24.92
N LEU A 446 -11.46 -1.75 23.66
CA LEU A 446 -12.12 -2.53 22.61
C LEU A 446 -11.53 -3.95 22.48
N PRO A 447 -12.33 -4.91 21.98
CA PRO A 447 -11.80 -6.20 21.55
C PRO A 447 -10.67 -6.02 20.54
N PHE A 448 -9.59 -6.77 20.74
CA PHE A 448 -8.39 -6.70 19.91
C PHE A 448 -7.72 -5.31 19.87
N ALA A 449 -7.93 -4.44 20.87
CA ALA A 449 -7.31 -3.11 20.90
C ALA A 449 -5.77 -3.15 20.88
N PHE A 450 -5.14 -4.25 21.33
CA PHE A 450 -3.71 -4.47 21.20
C PHE A 450 -3.22 -4.51 19.74
N ALA A 451 -4.11 -4.82 18.78
CA ALA A 451 -3.79 -4.81 17.35
C ALA A 451 -4.09 -3.44 16.68
N VAL A 452 -4.50 -2.43 17.45
CA VAL A 452 -4.73 -1.07 16.97
C VAL A 452 -3.52 -0.20 17.32
N TYR A 453 -2.87 0.34 16.29
CA TYR A 453 -1.70 1.19 16.43
C TYR A 453 -2.08 2.64 16.10
N PRO A 454 -1.72 3.62 16.94
CA PRO A 454 -2.21 4.99 16.82
C PRO A 454 -1.76 5.66 15.52
N GLU A 455 -0.52 5.45 15.09
CA GLU A 455 0.06 6.03 13.88
C GLU A 455 -0.61 5.50 12.60
N ARG A 456 -0.85 4.18 12.55
CA ARG A 456 -1.57 3.50 11.45
C ARG A 456 -3.02 3.96 11.38
N THR A 457 -3.65 4.10 12.54
CA THR A 457 -5.04 4.59 12.65
C THR A 457 -5.14 6.05 12.21
N ALA A 458 -4.24 6.92 12.65
CA ALA A 458 -4.20 8.32 12.24
C ALA A 458 -4.04 8.47 10.73
N THR A 459 -3.22 7.62 10.10
CA THR A 459 -2.96 7.68 8.65
C THR A 459 -4.21 7.39 7.82
N MET A 460 -5.18 6.61 8.33
CA MET A 460 -6.46 6.39 7.64
C MET A 460 -7.29 7.66 7.47
N ALA A 461 -7.02 8.70 8.26
CA ALA A 461 -7.67 10.01 8.12
C ALA A 461 -7.36 10.68 6.76
N ILE A 462 -6.39 10.17 5.98
CA ILE A 462 -6.12 10.59 4.61
C ILE A 462 -7.38 10.53 3.72
N LEU A 463 -8.27 9.58 3.95
CA LEU A 463 -9.50 9.40 3.18
C LEU A 463 -10.53 10.52 3.47
N PRO A 464 -11.02 10.69 4.71
CA PRO A 464 -11.93 11.80 5.02
C PRO A 464 -11.28 13.17 4.79
N PHE A 465 -10.01 13.37 5.14
CA PHE A 465 -9.35 14.66 4.91
C PHE A 465 -9.10 14.94 3.44
N GLY A 466 -8.81 13.94 2.61
CA GLY A 466 -8.75 14.10 1.15
C GLY A 466 -10.06 14.61 0.58
N LEU A 467 -11.19 14.05 1.04
CA LEU A 467 -12.52 14.48 0.62
C LEU A 467 -12.83 15.91 1.08
N LEU A 468 -12.55 16.24 2.34
CA LEU A 468 -12.75 17.59 2.88
C LEU A 468 -11.88 18.61 2.13
N LEU A 469 -10.60 18.32 1.94
CA LEU A 469 -9.67 19.20 1.23
C LEU A 469 -10.15 19.48 -0.19
N GLY A 470 -10.44 18.43 -0.96
CA GLY A 470 -10.88 18.59 -2.34
C GLY A 470 -12.23 19.32 -2.47
N THR A 471 -13.18 19.05 -1.56
CA THR A 471 -14.45 19.78 -1.49
C THR A 471 -14.21 21.26 -1.17
N GLY A 472 -13.31 21.56 -0.24
CA GLY A 472 -12.94 22.91 0.15
C GLY A 472 -12.30 23.69 -0.98
N ILE A 473 -11.31 23.11 -1.65
CA ILE A 473 -10.65 23.70 -2.82
C ILE A 473 -11.67 23.96 -3.93
N GLN A 474 -12.48 22.96 -4.30
CA GLN A 474 -13.54 23.11 -5.31
C GLN A 474 -14.48 24.28 -4.98
N SER A 475 -14.89 24.38 -3.72
CA SER A 475 -15.80 25.42 -3.26
C SER A 475 -15.16 26.81 -3.31
N LEU A 476 -13.92 26.95 -2.83
CA LEU A 476 -13.17 28.21 -2.88
C LEU A 476 -13.00 28.68 -4.33
N PHE A 477 -12.62 27.79 -5.25
CA PHE A 477 -12.53 28.12 -6.67
C PHE A 477 -13.87 28.54 -7.28
N SER A 478 -14.98 27.86 -6.91
CA SER A 478 -16.32 28.22 -7.38
C SER A 478 -16.79 29.61 -6.87
N LEU A 479 -16.37 30.00 -5.67
CA LEU A 479 -16.66 31.32 -5.10
C LEU A 479 -15.87 32.40 -5.83
N LEU A 480 -14.59 32.15 -6.12
CA LEU A 480 -13.74 33.04 -6.91
C LEU A 480 -14.28 33.22 -8.33
N SER A 481 -14.79 32.15 -8.96
CA SER A 481 -15.35 32.23 -10.31
C SER A 481 -16.64 33.05 -10.39
N ARG A 482 -17.44 33.10 -9.32
CA ARG A 482 -18.69 33.90 -9.31
C ARG A 482 -18.43 35.40 -9.16
N ARG A 483 -17.31 35.78 -8.56
CA ARG A 483 -16.98 37.19 -8.26
C ARG A 483 -16.11 37.84 -9.33
N THR A 484 -15.55 37.07 -10.25
CA THR A 484 -14.62 37.58 -11.26
C THR A 484 -15.37 37.86 -12.57
N PRO A 485 -15.28 39.08 -13.15
CA PRO A 485 -15.94 39.40 -14.42
C PRO A 485 -15.30 38.71 -15.64
N TRP A 486 -14.26 37.91 -15.42
CA TRP A 486 -13.45 37.26 -16.45
C TRP A 486 -13.84 35.77 -16.56
N PRO A 487 -14.68 35.38 -17.52
CA PRO A 487 -15.25 34.02 -17.59
C PRO A 487 -14.18 32.92 -17.72
N LYS A 488 -12.97 33.24 -18.21
CA LYS A 488 -11.87 32.28 -18.37
C LYS A 488 -10.88 32.25 -17.20
N LEU A 489 -10.80 33.31 -16.38
CA LEU A 489 -9.82 33.44 -15.30
C LEU A 489 -9.83 32.25 -14.31
N PRO A 490 -10.99 31.68 -13.92
CA PRO A 490 -11.02 30.52 -13.02
C PRO A 490 -10.43 29.25 -13.64
N SER A 491 -10.57 29.05 -14.96
CA SER A 491 -9.94 27.91 -15.65
C SER A 491 -8.42 28.05 -15.72
N THR A 492 -7.92 29.26 -15.95
CA THR A 492 -6.49 29.56 -15.98
C THR A 492 -5.85 29.39 -14.61
N ILE A 493 -6.44 29.98 -13.56
CA ILE A 493 -5.89 29.86 -12.19
C ILE A 493 -5.88 28.40 -11.74
N ARG A 494 -6.94 27.63 -12.04
CA ARG A 494 -6.98 26.18 -11.73
C ARG A 494 -5.86 25.42 -12.43
N THR A 495 -5.66 25.68 -13.73
CA THR A 495 -4.60 25.03 -14.51
C THR A 495 -3.21 25.43 -14.01
N CYS A 496 -2.97 26.72 -13.77
CA CYS A 496 -1.72 27.20 -13.19
C CYS A 496 -1.45 26.58 -11.81
N PHE A 497 -2.47 26.49 -10.96
CA PHE A 497 -2.33 25.85 -9.65
C PHE A 497 -1.94 24.37 -9.79
N LEU A 498 -2.59 23.63 -10.69
CA LEU A 498 -2.23 22.23 -10.95
C LEU A 498 -0.82 22.11 -11.51
N VAL A 499 -0.40 22.99 -12.43
CA VAL A 499 0.95 22.99 -13.01
C VAL A 499 2.00 23.29 -11.94
N VAL A 500 1.80 24.33 -11.13
CA VAL A 500 2.69 24.67 -10.01
C VAL A 500 2.75 23.54 -9.00
N LEU A 501 1.62 22.92 -8.68
CA LEU A 501 1.57 21.77 -7.80
C LEU A 501 2.40 20.62 -8.38
N VAL A 502 2.15 20.23 -9.64
CA VAL A 502 2.88 19.16 -10.34
C VAL A 502 4.39 19.44 -10.41
N TRP A 503 4.77 20.69 -10.65
CA TRP A 503 6.17 21.12 -10.65
C TRP A 503 6.81 20.99 -9.25
N SER A 504 6.12 21.46 -8.20
CA SER A 504 6.60 21.38 -6.82
C SER A 504 6.69 19.94 -6.29
N LEU A 505 6.04 18.96 -6.93
CA LEU A 505 6.13 17.55 -6.51
C LEU A 505 7.56 17.03 -6.48
N TRP A 506 8.44 17.52 -7.37
CA TRP A 506 9.86 17.15 -7.32
C TRP A 506 10.49 17.52 -5.97
N TRP A 507 10.30 18.77 -5.52
CA TRP A 507 10.84 19.24 -4.23
C TRP A 507 10.26 18.46 -3.05
N PHE A 508 8.95 18.21 -3.04
CA PHE A 508 8.32 17.44 -1.96
C PHE A 508 8.77 15.98 -1.96
N ASN A 509 8.87 15.35 -3.14
CA ASN A 509 9.40 14.00 -3.25
C ASN A 509 10.84 13.91 -2.77
N GLU A 510 11.66 14.88 -3.16
CA GLU A 510 13.05 14.94 -2.74
C GLU A 510 13.16 15.09 -1.21
N ALA A 511 12.44 16.05 -0.63
CA ALA A 511 12.52 16.34 0.80
C ALA A 511 11.91 15.25 1.70
N SER A 512 10.81 14.63 1.28
CA SER A 512 10.02 13.74 2.15
C SER A 512 10.09 12.26 1.80
N PHE A 513 10.64 11.89 0.63
CA PHE A 513 10.70 10.50 0.19
C PHE A 513 12.11 10.07 -0.20
N ALA A 514 12.72 10.74 -1.19
CA ALA A 514 14.01 10.34 -1.72
C ALA A 514 15.17 10.60 -0.75
N ALA A 515 15.21 11.79 -0.12
CA ALA A 515 16.24 12.09 0.88
C ALA A 515 16.11 11.18 2.10
N VAL A 516 14.89 10.92 2.57
CA VAL A 516 14.63 9.98 3.67
C VAL A 516 15.16 8.59 3.32
N LEU A 517 14.82 8.06 2.14
CA LEU A 517 15.34 6.77 1.66
C LEU A 517 16.86 6.70 1.58
N ARG A 518 17.54 7.80 1.20
CA ARG A 518 19.00 7.85 1.13
C ARG A 518 19.66 7.92 2.50
N ASN A 519 19.04 8.61 3.45
CA ASN A 519 19.58 8.78 4.79
C ASN A 519 19.37 7.52 5.66
N GLU A 520 18.28 6.79 5.41
CA GLU A 520 17.84 5.65 6.22
C GLU A 520 18.18 4.28 5.61
N THR A 521 18.87 4.24 4.46
CA THR A 521 19.39 2.99 3.90
C THR A 521 20.76 2.67 4.49
N SER A 522 20.89 1.49 5.09
CA SER A 522 22.17 1.05 5.67
C SER A 522 23.07 0.30 4.70
N VAL A 523 22.58 -0.08 3.51
CA VAL A 523 23.29 -0.92 2.55
C VAL A 523 24.05 -0.08 1.52
N THR A 524 25.39 -0.20 1.54
CA THR A 524 26.30 0.40 0.56
C THR A 524 26.85 -0.64 -0.43
N SER A 525 27.57 -0.18 -1.46
CA SER A 525 28.23 -1.08 -2.41
C SER A 525 29.36 -1.90 -1.76
N ALA A 526 30.01 -1.36 -0.72
CA ALA A 526 31.01 -2.09 0.04
C ALA A 526 30.38 -3.26 0.81
N ASP A 527 29.18 -3.07 1.37
CA ASP A 527 28.42 -4.11 2.05
C ASP A 527 28.04 -5.24 1.09
N LEU A 528 27.57 -4.91 -0.13
CA LEU A 528 27.25 -5.93 -1.14
C LEU A 528 28.46 -6.80 -1.51
N THR A 529 29.64 -6.20 -1.66
CA THR A 529 30.89 -6.95 -1.94
C THR A 529 31.26 -7.86 -0.77
N ALA A 530 31.06 -7.40 0.47
CA ALA A 530 31.31 -8.20 1.66
C ALA A 530 30.28 -9.33 1.83
N PHE A 531 29.03 -9.10 1.45
CA PHE A 531 27.99 -10.12 1.43
C PHE A 531 28.29 -11.18 0.38
N GLU A 532 28.70 -10.82 -0.83
CA GLU A 532 29.18 -11.78 -1.83
C GLU A 532 30.33 -12.64 -1.30
N TRP A 533 31.27 -12.04 -0.55
CA TRP A 533 32.32 -12.79 0.13
C TRP A 533 31.75 -13.76 1.18
N LEU A 534 30.79 -13.33 2.01
CA LEU A 534 30.12 -14.23 2.97
C LEU A 534 29.40 -15.38 2.27
N ASP A 535 28.73 -15.13 1.15
CA ASP A 535 28.01 -16.18 0.44
C ASP A 535 28.96 -17.25 -0.11
N GLN A 536 30.15 -16.84 -0.58
CA GLN A 536 31.16 -17.73 -1.12
C GLN A 536 31.98 -18.47 -0.05
N GLN A 537 32.23 -17.84 1.10
CA GLN A 537 33.19 -18.34 2.09
C GLN A 537 32.54 -18.90 3.37
N ALA A 538 31.37 -18.40 3.77
CA ALA A 538 30.68 -18.85 4.97
C ALA A 538 29.73 -20.02 4.66
N PRO A 539 29.72 -21.09 5.48
CA PRO A 539 28.74 -22.16 5.37
C PRO A 539 27.29 -21.63 5.36
N ALA A 540 26.38 -22.35 4.69
CA ALA A 540 24.97 -21.94 4.54
C ALA A 540 24.23 -21.78 5.89
N ASP A 541 24.65 -22.52 6.91
CA ASP A 541 24.10 -22.54 8.26
C ASP A 541 24.87 -21.66 9.25
N ALA A 542 25.95 -20.99 8.80
CA ALA A 542 26.75 -20.14 9.66
C ALA A 542 25.95 -18.93 10.15
N VAL A 543 25.87 -18.78 11.47
CA VAL A 543 25.28 -17.60 12.11
C VAL A 543 26.30 -16.47 12.11
N ILE A 544 25.86 -15.28 11.70
CA ILE A 544 26.68 -14.07 11.66
C ILE A 544 26.26 -13.14 12.80
N GLU A 545 27.20 -12.77 13.68
CA GLU A 545 27.01 -11.70 14.66
C GLU A 545 26.92 -10.37 13.93
N ASN A 546 25.85 -9.61 14.13
CA ASN A 546 25.60 -8.36 13.41
C ASN A 546 25.09 -7.24 14.33
N ASN A 547 25.30 -5.99 13.90
CA ASN A 547 24.57 -4.85 14.42
C ASN A 547 23.17 -4.79 13.80
N TYR A 548 22.22 -4.30 14.59
CA TYR A 548 20.88 -3.94 14.09
C TYR A 548 20.93 -2.64 13.25
N GLY A 549 21.82 -1.71 13.59
CA GLY A 549 21.91 -0.39 12.99
C GLY A 549 22.75 -0.23 11.73
N ASP A 550 23.38 -1.30 11.21
CA ASP A 550 24.15 -1.26 9.97
C ASP A 550 23.57 -2.21 8.91
N ALA A 551 24.32 -2.45 7.82
CA ALA A 551 23.88 -3.35 6.75
C ALA A 551 23.73 -4.82 7.21
N GLY A 552 24.31 -5.22 8.35
CA GLY A 552 24.32 -6.60 8.81
C GLY A 552 22.92 -7.19 9.01
N ILE A 553 21.92 -6.34 9.30
CA ILE A 553 20.51 -6.76 9.39
C ILE A 553 19.94 -7.26 8.04
N TRP A 554 20.58 -6.92 6.92
CA TRP A 554 20.20 -7.32 5.55
C TRP A 554 20.85 -8.61 5.07
N ILE A 555 21.83 -9.15 5.80
CA ILE A 555 22.49 -10.43 5.46
C ILE A 555 21.47 -11.54 5.16
N PRO A 556 20.38 -11.74 5.95
CA PRO A 556 19.38 -12.76 5.65
C PRO A 556 18.65 -12.55 4.33
N ALA A 557 18.45 -11.30 3.92
CA ALA A 557 17.71 -10.95 2.72
C ALA A 557 18.56 -11.01 1.45
N ILE A 558 19.89 -10.86 1.57
CA ILE A 558 20.80 -10.77 0.42
C ILE A 558 21.53 -12.08 0.18
N VAL A 559 22.02 -12.74 1.24
CA VAL A 559 22.81 -13.98 1.15
C VAL A 559 22.23 -15.13 1.96
N PHE A 560 21.01 -14.97 2.49
CA PHE A 560 20.25 -16.03 3.13
C PHE A 560 21.00 -16.74 4.28
N ARG A 561 21.78 -15.98 5.06
CA ARG A 561 22.43 -16.48 6.28
C ARG A 561 21.71 -15.98 7.53
N PRO A 562 21.58 -16.82 8.58
CA PRO A 562 21.03 -16.37 9.85
C PRO A 562 21.95 -15.37 10.54
N VAL A 563 21.34 -14.45 11.30
CA VAL A 563 22.07 -13.43 12.06
C VAL A 563 21.61 -13.37 13.52
N THR A 564 22.45 -12.80 14.39
CA THR A 564 22.13 -12.71 15.83
C THR A 564 21.03 -11.71 16.13
N SER A 565 21.00 -10.59 15.40
CA SER A 565 20.12 -9.44 15.61
C SER A 565 19.28 -9.12 14.36
N PRO A 566 18.41 -10.05 13.89
CA PRO A 566 17.51 -9.78 12.77
C PRO A 566 16.35 -8.89 13.21
N HIS A 567 15.77 -8.13 12.27
CA HIS A 567 14.45 -7.56 12.50
C HIS A 567 13.39 -8.67 12.45
N THR A 568 12.48 -8.70 13.42
CA THR A 568 11.40 -9.71 13.49
C THR A 568 10.09 -9.05 13.85
N ASN A 569 9.01 -9.55 13.27
CA ASN A 569 7.67 -9.07 13.63
C ASN A 569 7.38 -9.35 15.11
N VAL A 570 6.69 -8.40 15.74
CA VAL A 570 6.27 -8.47 17.14
C VAL A 570 5.53 -9.78 17.49
N ALA A 571 4.75 -10.33 16.54
CA ALA A 571 4.01 -11.57 16.72
C ALA A 571 4.88 -12.83 16.86
N TYR A 572 6.21 -12.70 16.68
CA TYR A 572 7.17 -13.80 16.70
C TYR A 572 8.28 -13.64 17.74
N LEU A 573 8.25 -12.59 18.56
CA LEU A 573 9.31 -12.32 19.53
C LEU A 573 9.53 -13.49 20.51
N ASP A 574 8.45 -14.15 20.91
CA ASP A 574 8.41 -15.30 21.82
C ASP A 574 8.54 -16.66 21.11
N LYS A 575 8.39 -16.71 19.78
CA LYS A 575 8.48 -17.94 18.98
C LYS A 575 9.90 -18.23 18.47
N ARG A 576 10.82 -17.29 18.65
CA ARG A 576 12.20 -17.41 18.16
C ARG A 576 13.01 -18.37 19.04
N THR A 577 13.48 -19.46 18.46
CA THR A 577 14.45 -20.33 19.14
C THR A 577 15.86 -19.75 19.06
N ARG A 578 16.71 -20.09 20.05
CA ARG A 578 18.10 -19.64 20.08
C ARG A 578 18.87 -20.29 18.92
N LEU A 579 19.52 -19.45 18.12
CA LEU A 579 20.42 -19.90 17.07
C LEU A 579 21.77 -20.39 17.65
N PRO A 580 22.53 -21.22 16.91
CA PRO A 580 23.90 -21.58 17.28
C PRO A 580 24.79 -20.35 17.53
N ALA A 581 25.92 -20.56 18.21
CA ALA A 581 26.89 -19.49 18.42
C ALA A 581 27.38 -18.93 17.06
N PRO A 582 27.56 -17.61 16.94
CA PRO A 582 28.01 -17.01 15.69
C PRO A 582 29.43 -17.48 15.35
N LYS A 583 29.62 -17.82 14.07
CA LYS A 583 30.93 -18.20 13.51
C LYS A 583 31.68 -16.99 12.95
N TYR A 584 30.93 -16.03 12.43
CA TYR A 584 31.47 -14.78 11.89
C TYR A 584 30.87 -13.58 12.60
N ALA A 585 31.56 -12.45 12.59
CA ALA A 585 31.02 -11.16 12.99
C ALA A 585 31.15 -10.16 11.82
N TYR A 586 30.07 -9.44 11.55
CA TYR A 586 29.97 -8.44 10.49
C TYR A 586 29.81 -7.04 11.07
N ILE A 587 30.55 -6.08 10.54
CA ILE A 587 30.42 -4.65 10.88
C ILE A 587 30.44 -3.82 9.60
N GLY A 588 29.34 -3.11 9.34
CA GLY A 588 29.19 -2.22 8.18
C GLY A 588 29.69 -0.78 8.42
N PRO A 589 29.90 0.00 7.35
CA PRO A 589 30.40 1.38 7.43
C PRO A 589 29.27 2.39 7.72
N ALA A 590 28.05 2.14 7.25
CA ALA A 590 26.90 3.01 7.47
C ALA A 590 26.16 2.62 8.77
N ARG A 591 25.82 3.61 9.59
CA ARG A 591 25.10 3.43 10.86
C ARG A 591 23.84 4.29 10.85
N VAL A 592 22.68 3.65 10.69
CA VAL A 592 21.36 4.30 10.70
C VAL A 592 20.64 4.13 12.04
N TYR A 593 20.98 3.08 12.80
CA TYR A 593 20.56 2.92 14.19
C TYR A 593 21.75 2.66 15.12
N GLU A 594 21.48 2.47 16.41
CA GLU A 594 22.50 2.12 17.40
C GLU A 594 23.25 0.84 17.02
N CYS A 595 24.59 0.90 17.10
CA CYS A 595 25.49 -0.19 16.76
C CYS A 595 26.39 -0.49 17.96
N GLN A 596 26.32 -1.73 18.47
CA GLN A 596 27.06 -2.17 19.65
C GLN A 596 28.39 -2.86 19.29
N LEU A 597 28.47 -3.45 18.10
CA LEU A 597 29.68 -4.10 17.60
C LEU A 597 30.62 -3.06 17.00
N GLU A 598 31.84 -3.03 17.51
CA GLU A 598 32.91 -2.18 16.99
C GLU A 598 34.13 -3.02 16.61
N PRO A 599 34.86 -2.66 15.53
CA PRO A 599 36.03 -3.43 15.09
C PRO A 599 37.08 -3.62 16.19
N ARG A 600 37.26 -2.61 17.06
CA ARG A 600 38.22 -2.64 18.17
C ARG A 600 38.02 -3.85 19.10
N ARG A 601 36.76 -4.20 19.40
CA ARG A 601 36.42 -5.34 20.28
C ARG A 601 36.98 -6.66 19.74
N PHE A 602 36.82 -6.90 18.44
CA PHE A 602 37.26 -8.13 17.79
C PHE A 602 38.75 -8.13 17.46
N LEU A 603 39.33 -6.96 17.17
CA LEU A 603 40.77 -6.82 16.97
C LEU A 603 41.57 -7.10 18.26
N SER A 604 40.99 -6.82 19.43
CA SER A 604 41.61 -7.13 20.73
C SER A 604 41.38 -8.57 21.21
N ASP A 605 40.48 -9.32 20.58
CA ASP A 605 40.09 -10.66 21.03
C ASP A 605 40.82 -11.75 20.22
N PRO A 606 41.74 -12.53 20.82
CA PRO A 606 42.52 -13.54 20.10
C PRO A 606 41.68 -14.75 19.62
N THR A 607 40.41 -14.83 20.00
CA THR A 607 39.48 -15.85 19.48
C THR A 607 38.92 -15.50 18.11
N TYR A 608 39.15 -14.28 17.62
CA TYR A 608 38.75 -13.80 16.31
C TYR A 608 39.96 -13.51 15.41
N ARG A 609 39.79 -13.72 14.11
CA ARG A 609 40.72 -13.26 13.08
C ARG A 609 39.99 -12.44 12.02
N VAL A 610 40.62 -11.38 11.52
CA VAL A 610 40.08 -10.63 10.38
C VAL A 610 40.20 -11.50 9.13
N VAL A 611 39.09 -11.71 8.43
CA VAL A 611 39.02 -12.48 7.17
C VAL A 611 38.62 -11.62 5.98
N TYR A 612 38.04 -10.44 6.23
CA TYR A 612 37.74 -9.45 5.21
C TYR A 612 37.81 -8.04 5.80
N HIS A 613 38.46 -7.11 5.08
CA HIS A 613 38.42 -5.68 5.40
C HIS A 613 38.57 -4.85 4.11
N ARG A 614 37.48 -4.17 3.71
CA ARG A 614 37.47 -3.30 2.53
C ARG A 614 36.34 -2.28 2.62
N GLY A 615 36.59 -1.03 2.21
CA GLY A 615 35.55 0.00 2.13
C GLY A 615 34.88 0.33 3.47
N GLY A 616 35.59 0.14 4.59
CA GLY A 616 35.04 0.33 5.94
C GLY A 616 34.22 -0.85 6.48
N VAL A 617 34.00 -1.90 5.69
CA VAL A 617 33.37 -3.15 6.14
C VAL A 617 34.40 -4.08 6.75
N TRP A 618 34.07 -4.70 7.88
CA TRP A 618 34.89 -5.71 8.55
C TRP A 618 34.14 -7.03 8.68
N ILE A 619 34.82 -8.14 8.40
CA ILE A 619 34.37 -9.48 8.75
C ILE A 619 35.45 -10.18 9.57
N PHE A 620 35.03 -10.68 10.72
CA PHE A 620 35.85 -11.50 11.60
C PHE A 620 35.35 -12.95 11.58
N GLU A 621 36.24 -13.91 11.65
CA GLU A 621 35.92 -15.33 11.85
C GLU A 621 36.40 -15.76 13.23
N ARG A 622 35.56 -16.49 13.95
CA ARG A 622 35.91 -17.11 15.21
C ARG A 622 36.75 -18.38 14.96
N VAL A 623 37.97 -18.41 15.48
CA VAL A 623 38.96 -19.50 15.27
C VAL A 623 39.03 -20.51 16.42
N ARG A 624 38.36 -20.26 17.54
CA ARG A 624 38.36 -21.12 18.74
C ARG A 624 36.97 -21.40 19.28
#